data_AF-A0A2U8GSA4-F1
#
_entry.id   AF-A0A2U8GSA4-F1
#
_cell.length_a   1.000
_cell.length_b   1.000
_cell.length_c   1.000
_cell.angle_alpha   90.00
_cell.angle_beta   90.00
_cell.angle_gamma   90.00
#
_symmetry.space_group_name_H-M   'P 1'
#
loop_
_entity.id
_entity.type
_entity.pdbx_description
1 polymer ?
#
loop_
_entity_poly.entity_id
_entity_poly.type
_entity_poly.pdbx_seq_one_letter_code
_entity_poly.pdbx_strand_id
1 'polypeptide(L)'
;MENIVPALAEKTTQIELKDAKPKGLSMTQLGVPVLESTVVKKGKLQEFFQFLDDGTVGRRFQNIRVTGIKTSEGGVEAAKIFVQFEVFGDDNVPLAGNSGFGSALLGGGDTLTELPANTVFMPYASAWFENQFVYDVPTEVFDRADHFAFAANADQVRTL
;
A
#
# COMPACT_ATOMS: atom_id res chain seq x y z
N MET A 1 5.78 19.10 -33.65
CA MET A 1 5.35 17.86 -32.97
C MET A 1 5.42 18.15 -31.49
N GLU A 2 4.30 18.10 -30.78
CA GLU A 2 4.35 18.06 -29.31
C GLU A 2 5.13 16.79 -28.93
N ASN A 3 6.17 16.93 -28.11
CA ASN A 3 6.77 15.78 -27.46
C ASN A 3 5.74 15.28 -26.45
N ILE A 4 5.01 14.22 -26.78
CA ILE A 4 4.14 13.54 -25.83
C ILE A 4 5.05 12.96 -24.75
N VAL A 5 4.93 13.49 -23.53
CA VAL A 5 5.64 12.98 -22.37
C VAL A 5 4.94 11.69 -21.93
N PRO A 6 5.63 10.54 -21.85
CA PRO A 6 5.05 9.31 -21.36
C PRO A 6 4.44 9.50 -19.96
N ALA A 7 3.25 8.96 -19.76
CA ALA A 7 2.51 9.13 -18.51
C ALA A 7 2.08 7.77 -17.94
N LEU A 8 2.38 7.56 -16.66
CA LEU A 8 1.80 6.46 -15.88
C LEU A 8 0.33 6.76 -15.65
N ALA A 9 -0.55 5.85 -16.06
CA ALA A 9 -1.98 5.94 -15.79
C ALA A 9 -2.26 5.54 -14.33
N GLU A 10 -3.18 6.25 -13.68
CA GLU A 10 -3.68 5.82 -12.37
C GLU A 10 -4.30 4.42 -12.51
N LYS A 11 -4.01 3.56 -11.54
CA LYS A 11 -4.62 2.24 -11.48
C LYS A 11 -4.88 1.82 -10.05
N THR A 12 -6.06 1.25 -9.84
CA THR A 12 -6.51 0.83 -8.52
C THR A 12 -6.80 -0.66 -8.49
N THR A 13 -6.55 -1.28 -7.34
CA THR A 13 -6.93 -2.65 -7.02
C THR A 13 -7.45 -2.75 -5.59
N GLN A 14 -8.15 -3.83 -5.28
CA GLN A 14 -8.65 -4.12 -3.93
C GLN A 14 -8.04 -5.42 -3.43
N ILE A 15 -7.69 -5.43 -2.14
CA ILE A 15 -7.08 -6.57 -1.45
C ILE A 15 -8.02 -6.98 -0.32
N GLU A 16 -8.59 -8.17 -0.42
CA GLU A 16 -9.44 -8.74 0.64
C GLU A 16 -8.65 -8.93 1.95
N LEU A 17 -9.25 -8.51 3.06
CA LEU A 17 -8.71 -8.60 4.41
C LEU A 17 -9.44 -9.71 5.17
N LYS A 18 -8.69 -10.71 5.63
CA LYS A 18 -9.24 -11.85 6.39
C LYS A 18 -8.69 -11.89 7.80
N ASP A 19 -9.51 -12.34 8.74
CA ASP A 19 -9.06 -12.63 10.09
C ASP A 19 -7.89 -13.63 10.06
N ALA A 20 -6.87 -13.34 10.87
CA ALA A 20 -5.62 -14.08 10.86
C ALA A 20 -5.08 -14.29 12.28
N LYS A 21 -4.19 -15.26 12.42
CA LYS A 21 -3.40 -15.44 13.64
C LYS A 21 -2.31 -14.37 13.72
N PRO A 22 -1.86 -13.96 14.93
CA PRO A 22 -0.81 -12.95 15.12
C PRO A 22 0.62 -13.42 14.76
N LYS A 23 0.75 -14.40 13.86
CA LYS A 23 2.04 -14.85 13.34
C LYS A 23 2.66 -13.73 12.49
N GLY A 24 3.95 -13.46 12.65
CA GLY A 24 4.64 -12.46 11.84
C GLY A 24 4.58 -11.03 12.41
N LEU A 25 4.02 -10.84 13.61
CA LEU A 25 3.80 -9.53 14.22
C LEU A 25 4.83 -9.16 15.28
N SER A 26 5.86 -9.98 15.51
CA SER A 26 6.77 -9.80 16.64
C SER A 26 7.44 -8.43 16.64
N MET A 27 7.97 -8.02 17.80
CA MET A 27 8.76 -6.80 17.93
C MET A 27 9.89 -6.68 16.90
N THR A 28 10.45 -7.82 16.47
CA THR A 28 11.51 -7.91 15.46
C THR A 28 11.04 -7.82 14.01
N GLN A 29 9.73 -7.85 13.77
CA GLN A 29 9.14 -7.83 12.42
C GLN A 29 8.34 -6.55 12.20
N LEU A 30 7.28 -6.35 12.99
CA LEU A 30 6.39 -5.19 12.86
C LEU A 30 6.37 -4.30 14.11
N GLY A 31 7.13 -4.64 15.15
CA GLY A 31 7.17 -3.83 16.37
C GLY A 31 5.88 -3.91 17.21
N VAL A 32 5.05 -4.94 17.01
CA VAL A 32 3.72 -4.99 17.62
C VAL A 32 3.75 -5.84 18.89
N PRO A 33 3.31 -5.30 20.04
CA PRO A 33 3.10 -6.09 21.25
C PRO A 33 1.87 -6.99 21.04
N VAL A 34 2.10 -8.30 20.96
CA VAL A 34 1.02 -9.28 20.81
C VAL A 34 0.46 -9.64 22.18
N LEU A 35 -0.81 -9.31 22.41
CA LEU A 35 -1.58 -9.63 23.60
C LEU A 35 -2.63 -10.69 23.25
N GLU A 36 -3.26 -11.30 24.26
CA GLU A 36 -4.34 -12.26 24.04
C GLU A 36 -5.55 -11.65 23.32
N SER A 37 -5.80 -10.35 23.53
CA SER A 37 -6.88 -9.60 22.87
C SER A 37 -6.54 -9.07 21.48
N THR A 38 -5.33 -9.30 20.97
CA THR A 38 -4.92 -8.77 19.67
C THR A 38 -5.73 -9.40 18.54
N VAL A 39 -6.45 -8.56 17.78
CA VAL A 39 -7.19 -8.94 16.58
C VAL A 39 -6.37 -8.56 15.35
N VAL A 40 -6.34 -9.44 14.35
CA VAL A 40 -5.48 -9.27 13.17
C VAL A 40 -6.26 -9.57 11.91
N LYS A 41 -6.17 -8.67 10.93
CA LYS A 41 -6.68 -8.85 9.57
C LYS A 41 -5.52 -8.81 8.58
N LYS A 42 -5.48 -9.71 7.61
CA LYS A 42 -4.42 -9.77 6.59
C LYS A 42 -4.96 -9.91 5.18
N GLY A 43 -4.29 -9.23 4.26
CA GLY A 43 -4.51 -9.34 2.82
C GLY A 43 -3.20 -9.36 2.07
N LYS A 44 -3.20 -9.93 0.87
CA LYS A 44 -2.03 -9.90 -0.02
C LYS A 44 -2.41 -9.86 -1.49
N LEU A 45 -1.56 -9.23 -2.29
CA LEU A 45 -1.58 -9.28 -3.75
C LEU A 45 -0.16 -9.49 -4.25
N GLN A 46 0.03 -10.51 -5.09
CA GLN A 46 1.39 -10.92 -5.48
C GLN A 46 2.02 -9.97 -6.50
N GLU A 47 1.26 -9.53 -7.49
CA GLU A 47 1.75 -8.64 -8.54
C GLU A 47 0.70 -7.61 -8.89
N PHE A 48 1.16 -6.40 -9.21
CA PHE A 48 0.33 -5.31 -9.67
C PHE A 48 1.12 -4.42 -10.62
N PHE A 49 0.62 -4.29 -11.86
CA PHE A 49 1.28 -3.55 -12.93
C PHE A 49 0.55 -2.24 -13.20
N GLN A 50 1.27 -1.13 -13.17
CA GLN A 50 0.83 0.16 -13.69
C GLN A 50 1.35 0.31 -15.11
N PHE A 51 0.48 0.76 -16.02
CA PHE A 51 0.82 0.90 -17.43
C PHE A 51 1.08 2.37 -17.78
N LEU A 52 1.90 2.58 -18.80
CA LEU A 52 1.98 3.84 -19.51
C LEU A 52 0.73 4.03 -20.39
N ASP A 53 0.55 5.24 -20.90
CA ASP A 53 -0.51 5.62 -21.84
C ASP A 53 -0.49 4.81 -23.16
N ASP A 54 0.68 4.32 -23.55
CA ASP A 54 0.86 3.42 -24.71
C ASP A 54 0.56 1.93 -24.41
N GLY A 55 0.20 1.60 -23.17
CA GLY A 55 -0.13 0.25 -22.72
C GLY A 55 1.08 -0.61 -22.34
N THR A 56 2.29 -0.10 -22.43
CA THR A 56 3.49 -0.78 -21.91
C THR A 56 3.56 -0.73 -20.39
N VAL A 57 4.27 -1.67 -19.76
CA VAL A 57 4.41 -1.68 -18.29
C VAL A 57 5.35 -0.55 -17.88
N GLY A 58 4.81 0.40 -17.12
CA GLY A 58 5.56 1.55 -16.61
C GLY A 58 5.93 1.43 -15.13
N ARG A 59 5.13 0.74 -14.30
CA ARG A 59 5.51 0.44 -12.92
C ARG A 59 5.17 -0.97 -12.49
N ARG A 60 6.09 -1.65 -11.80
CA ARG A 60 5.85 -2.97 -11.19
C ARG A 60 5.81 -2.89 -9.68
N PHE A 61 4.73 -3.41 -9.09
CA PHE A 61 4.61 -3.65 -7.67
C PHE A 61 4.48 -5.16 -7.43
N GLN A 62 5.16 -5.66 -6.40
CA GLN A 62 5.11 -7.06 -6.02
C GLN A 62 5.00 -7.22 -4.51
N ASN A 63 4.55 -8.42 -4.10
CA ASN A 63 4.49 -8.81 -2.69
C ASN A 63 3.74 -7.79 -1.81
N ILE A 64 2.64 -7.21 -2.32
CA ILE A 64 1.83 -6.27 -1.56
C ILE A 64 1.16 -7.01 -0.42
N ARG A 65 1.48 -6.64 0.81
CA ARG A 65 0.97 -7.23 2.05
C ARG A 65 0.34 -6.15 2.89
N VAL A 66 -0.89 -6.39 3.30
CA VAL A 66 -1.63 -5.54 4.23
C VAL A 66 -1.82 -6.32 5.52
N THR A 67 -1.41 -5.75 6.64
CA THR A 67 -1.60 -6.32 7.97
C THR A 67 -2.25 -5.28 8.85
N GLY A 68 -3.54 -5.44 9.09
CA GLY A 68 -4.28 -4.67 10.08
C GLY A 68 -4.20 -5.33 11.45
N ILE A 69 -4.05 -4.52 12.49
CA ILE A 69 -3.91 -4.97 13.87
C ILE A 69 -4.76 -4.07 14.75
N LYS A 70 -5.55 -4.66 15.64
CA LYS A 70 -6.20 -3.96 16.75
C LYS A 70 -5.72 -4.59 18.06
N THR A 71 -5.15 -3.79 18.95
CA THR A 71 -4.58 -4.24 20.22
C THR A 71 -4.69 -3.14 21.28
N SER A 72 -4.31 -3.44 22.52
CA SER A 72 -4.22 -2.42 23.57
C SER A 72 -2.81 -1.83 23.66
N GLU A 73 -2.72 -0.50 23.66
CA GLU A 73 -1.50 0.27 23.89
C GLU A 73 -1.75 1.27 25.04
N GLY A 74 -0.96 1.19 26.11
CA GLY A 74 -1.14 2.06 27.28
C GLY A 74 -2.50 1.92 27.99
N GLY A 75 -3.18 0.78 27.83
CA GLY A 75 -4.51 0.53 28.39
C GLY A 75 -5.67 1.04 27.51
N VAL A 76 -5.39 1.57 26.32
CA VAL A 76 -6.39 2.04 25.35
C VAL A 76 -6.35 1.15 24.11
N GLU A 77 -7.51 0.86 23.52
CA GLU A 77 -7.53 0.15 22.23
C GLU A 77 -7.01 1.06 21.11
N ALA A 78 -6.14 0.51 20.26
CA ALA A 78 -5.60 1.17 19.10
C ALA A 78 -5.63 0.20 17.91
N ALA A 79 -5.89 0.74 16.71
CA ALA A 79 -5.80 -0.01 15.48
C ALA A 79 -4.79 0.61 14.51
N LYS A 80 -3.99 -0.24 13.87
CA LYS A 80 -2.97 0.16 12.90
C LYS A 80 -3.06 -0.69 11.65
N ILE A 81 -2.80 -0.10 10.48
CA ILE A 81 -2.65 -0.80 9.21
C ILE A 81 -1.21 -0.68 8.75
N PHE A 82 -0.56 -1.83 8.57
CA PHE A 82 0.77 -1.94 7.98
C PHE A 82 0.61 -2.31 6.52
N VAL A 83 1.26 -1.56 5.63
CA VAL A 83 1.27 -1.81 4.20
C VAL A 83 2.71 -1.98 3.77
N GLN A 84 3.04 -3.15 3.22
CA GLN A 84 4.37 -3.50 2.75
C GLN A 84 4.31 -3.92 1.30
N PHE A 85 5.26 -3.50 0.48
CA PHE A 85 5.37 -3.98 -0.90
C PHE A 85 6.78 -3.75 -1.43
N GLU A 86 7.10 -4.43 -2.52
CA GLU A 86 8.24 -4.12 -3.35
C GLU A 86 7.79 -3.33 -4.57
N VAL A 87 8.56 -2.30 -4.94
CA VAL A 87 8.35 -1.53 -6.16
C VAL A 87 9.63 -1.58 -6.98
N PHE A 88 9.50 -1.80 -8.29
CA PHE A 88 10.61 -1.63 -9.20
C PHE A 88 10.64 -0.16 -9.62
N GLY A 89 11.79 0.50 -9.44
CA GLY A 89 12.11 1.63 -10.30
C GLY A 89 12.25 1.05 -11.69
N ASP A 90 11.24 1.19 -12.53
CA ASP A 90 11.27 0.69 -13.90
C ASP A 90 12.25 1.49 -14.77
N ASP A 91 12.26 1.26 -16.09
CA ASP A 91 13.11 1.97 -17.05
C ASP A 91 12.61 3.41 -17.34
N ASN A 92 12.05 4.05 -16.32
CA ASN A 92 11.56 5.40 -16.35
C ASN A 92 11.84 6.12 -15.01
N VAL A 93 11.91 7.44 -15.09
CA VAL A 93 12.16 8.32 -13.95
C VAL A 93 11.07 9.39 -13.90
N PRO A 94 10.48 9.67 -12.72
CA PRO A 94 9.56 10.78 -12.56
C PRO A 94 10.15 12.12 -13.04
N LEU A 95 9.34 12.93 -13.71
CA LEU A 95 9.72 14.29 -14.10
C LEU A 95 9.81 15.24 -12.89
N ALA A 96 8.94 15.02 -11.90
CA ALA A 96 8.88 15.73 -10.63
C ALA A 96 9.11 14.75 -9.46
N GLY A 97 8.68 15.10 -8.24
CA GLY A 97 8.62 14.14 -7.14
C GLY A 97 7.66 13.00 -7.49
N ASN A 98 8.00 11.77 -7.09
CA ASN A 98 7.16 10.60 -7.32
C ASN A 98 5.77 10.80 -6.68
N SER A 99 4.71 10.66 -7.49
CA SER A 99 3.32 10.89 -7.07
C SER A 99 2.80 9.86 -6.06
N GLY A 100 3.56 8.77 -5.83
CA GLY A 100 3.35 7.83 -4.75
C GLY A 100 2.20 6.86 -4.98
N PHE A 101 1.54 6.47 -3.89
CA PHE A 101 0.33 5.66 -3.94
C PHE A 101 -0.75 6.22 -3.00
N GLY A 102 -2.01 6.09 -3.41
CA GLY A 102 -3.18 6.29 -2.58
C GLY A 102 -3.62 4.99 -1.92
N SER A 103 -4.30 5.10 -0.77
CA SER A 103 -4.89 3.94 -0.12
C SER A 103 -6.14 4.27 0.69
N ALA A 104 -7.01 3.27 0.86
CA ALA A 104 -8.23 3.39 1.64
C ALA A 104 -8.62 2.04 2.26
N LEU A 105 -9.34 2.10 3.39
CA LEU A 105 -10.04 0.93 3.92
C LEU A 105 -11.48 0.93 3.43
N LEU A 106 -11.95 -0.23 2.99
CA LEU A 106 -13.30 -0.44 2.48
C LEU A 106 -14.03 -1.46 3.36
N GLY A 107 -15.36 -1.34 3.41
CA GLY A 107 -16.22 -2.28 4.11
C GLY A 107 -17.61 -2.33 3.48
N GLY A 108 -18.08 -3.53 3.14
CA GLY A 108 -19.40 -3.70 2.50
C GLY A 108 -19.52 -3.03 1.13
N GLY A 109 -18.41 -2.76 0.44
CA GLY A 109 -18.36 -2.10 -0.86
C GLY A 109 -18.16 -0.58 -0.82
N ASP A 110 -18.25 0.04 0.35
CA ASP A 110 -18.06 1.49 0.53
C ASP A 110 -16.66 1.83 1.07
N THR A 111 -16.16 3.02 0.73
CA THR A 111 -14.97 3.59 1.37
C THR A 111 -15.29 3.99 2.80
N LEU A 112 -14.61 3.38 3.77
CA LEU A 112 -14.76 3.70 5.19
C LEU A 112 -13.87 4.89 5.58
N THR A 113 -12.62 4.87 5.12
CA THR A 113 -11.67 5.98 5.29
C THR A 113 -10.62 5.94 4.19
N GLU A 114 -10.25 7.12 3.71
CA GLU A 114 -9.00 7.31 2.98
C GLU A 114 -7.85 7.36 3.98
N LEU A 115 -6.70 6.85 3.58
CA LEU A 115 -5.47 6.91 4.35
C LEU A 115 -4.57 8.01 3.73
N PRO A 116 -3.74 8.68 4.56
CA PRO A 116 -2.81 9.69 4.06
C PRO A 116 -1.99 9.21 2.86
N ALA A 117 -1.84 10.05 1.85
CA ALA A 117 -1.00 9.75 0.69
C ALA A 117 0.47 9.62 1.12
N ASN A 118 1.19 8.70 0.48
CA ASN A 118 2.60 8.44 0.77
C ASN A 118 3.45 8.49 -0.48
N THR A 119 4.62 9.11 -0.37
CA THR A 119 5.67 8.99 -1.38
C THR A 119 6.31 7.62 -1.29
N VAL A 120 6.43 6.95 -2.43
CA VAL A 120 7.08 5.64 -2.52
C VAL A 120 8.59 5.82 -2.45
N PHE A 121 9.26 5.04 -1.58
CA PHE A 121 10.71 4.95 -1.53
C PHE A 121 11.21 4.19 -2.77
N MET A 122 11.75 4.96 -3.71
CA MET A 122 12.26 4.46 -5.00
C MET A 122 13.34 5.44 -5.50
N PRO A 123 14.53 5.45 -4.88
CA PRO A 123 15.55 6.47 -5.13
C PRO A 123 16.24 6.36 -6.50
N TYR A 124 16.22 5.16 -7.11
CA TYR A 124 16.87 4.91 -8.41
C TYR A 124 15.94 4.12 -9.33
N ALA A 125 16.18 4.24 -10.62
CA ALA A 125 15.54 3.41 -11.64
C ALA A 125 16.30 2.08 -11.84
N SER A 126 15.66 1.17 -12.57
CA SER A 126 16.06 -0.20 -12.85
C SER A 126 16.47 -1.05 -11.62
N ALA A 127 15.81 -0.84 -10.47
CA ALA A 127 16.10 -1.57 -9.22
C ALA A 127 14.84 -1.77 -8.35
N TRP A 128 14.83 -2.84 -7.54
CA TRP A 128 13.75 -3.15 -6.60
C TRP A 128 13.98 -2.49 -5.23
N PHE A 129 12.91 -1.94 -4.66
CA PHE A 129 12.93 -1.32 -3.33
C PHE A 129 11.76 -1.81 -2.49
N GLU A 130 12.08 -2.23 -1.26
CA GLU A 130 11.07 -2.55 -0.25
C GLU A 130 10.53 -1.26 0.38
N ASN A 131 9.21 -1.23 0.56
CA ASN A 131 8.47 -0.13 1.13
C ASN A 131 7.63 -0.63 2.31
N GLN A 132 7.54 0.18 3.37
CA GLN A 132 6.70 -0.09 4.53
C GLN A 132 6.07 1.21 5.03
N PHE A 133 4.74 1.19 5.17
CA PHE A 133 3.94 2.29 5.68
C PHE A 133 3.07 1.82 6.84
N VAL A 134 2.81 2.71 7.80
CA VAL A 134 1.99 2.44 8.97
C VAL A 134 0.98 3.56 9.13
N TYR A 135 -0.28 3.19 9.31
CA TYR A 135 -1.38 4.12 9.50
C TYR A 135 -2.10 3.81 10.81
N ASP A 136 -2.31 4.82 11.63
CA ASP A 136 -3.28 4.75 12.72
C ASP A 136 -4.69 4.91 12.16
N VAL A 137 -5.61 4.05 12.58
CA VAL A 137 -7.01 4.09 12.15
C VAL A 137 -7.94 3.94 13.35
N PRO A 138 -9.16 4.49 13.29
CA PRO A 138 -10.16 4.24 14.33
C PRO A 138 -10.52 2.75 14.43
N THR A 139 -10.77 2.26 15.64
CA THR A 139 -11.00 0.83 15.89
C THR A 139 -12.29 0.33 15.25
N GLU A 140 -13.31 1.18 15.20
CA GLU A 140 -14.59 0.92 14.53
C GLU A 140 -14.44 0.82 13.00
N VAL A 141 -13.49 1.56 12.42
CA VAL A 141 -13.15 1.45 10.99
C VAL A 141 -12.43 0.13 10.75
N PHE A 142 -11.46 -0.22 11.60
CA PHE A 142 -10.78 -1.51 11.52
C PHE A 142 -11.76 -2.69 11.59
N ASP A 143 -12.73 -2.64 12.50
CA ASP A 143 -13.70 -3.73 12.69
C ASP A 143 -14.57 -3.95 11.45
N ARG A 144 -14.98 -2.86 10.80
CA ARG A 144 -15.83 -2.89 9.59
C ARG A 144 -15.06 -3.18 8.31
N ALA A 145 -13.74 -2.94 8.28
CA ALA A 145 -12.96 -3.08 7.06
C ALA A 145 -12.85 -4.54 6.62
N ASP A 146 -13.20 -4.81 5.37
CA ASP A 146 -13.08 -6.12 4.71
C ASP A 146 -12.14 -6.08 3.49
N HIS A 147 -11.80 -4.90 2.97
CA HIS A 147 -10.82 -4.73 1.90
C HIS A 147 -9.91 -3.52 2.15
N PHE A 148 -8.76 -3.55 1.49
CA PHE A 148 -7.84 -2.43 1.34
C PHE A 148 -7.75 -2.04 -0.13
N ALA A 149 -8.03 -0.78 -0.46
CA ALA A 149 -7.79 -0.24 -1.79
C ALA A 149 -6.34 0.24 -1.91
N PHE A 150 -5.67 -0.18 -2.97
CA PHE A 150 -4.34 0.30 -3.35
C PHE A 150 -4.45 1.01 -4.70
N ALA A 151 -4.06 2.28 -4.76
CA ALA A 151 -4.06 3.07 -5.99
C ALA A 151 -2.62 3.52 -6.32
N ALA A 152 -2.07 3.03 -7.43
CA ALA A 152 -0.85 3.62 -7.98
C ALA A 152 -1.24 4.91 -8.70
N ASN A 153 -0.76 6.04 -8.18
CA ASN A 153 -1.14 7.36 -8.67
C ASN A 153 -0.57 7.61 -10.07
N ALA A 154 -1.30 8.38 -10.87
CA ALA A 154 -0.78 8.84 -12.15
C ALA A 154 0.50 9.67 -11.96
N ASP A 155 1.42 9.60 -12.92
CA ASP A 155 2.68 10.33 -12.86
C ASP A 155 3.22 10.62 -14.27
N GLN A 156 3.98 11.70 -14.42
CA GLN A 156 4.69 11.98 -15.66
C GLN A 156 6.13 11.51 -15.55
N VAL A 157 6.61 10.79 -16.57
CA VAL A 157 7.94 10.17 -16.53
C VAL A 157 8.74 10.47 -17.80
N ARG A 158 10.05 10.30 -17.69
CA ARG A 158 10.97 10.19 -18.83
C ARG A 158 11.47 8.75 -18.90
N THR A 159 11.53 8.19 -20.10
CA THR A 159 12.16 6.89 -20.34
C THR A 159 13.69 7.01 -20.21
N LEU A 160 14.33 5.94 -19.77
CA LEU A 160 15.79 5.80 -19.78
C LEU A 160 16.33 5.37 -21.15
#